data_AF-A0A4S0ISR9-F1
#
_entry.id   AF-A0A4S0ISR9-F1
#
_cell.length_a   1.000
_cell.length_b   1.000
_cell.length_c   1.000
_cell.angle_alpha   90.00
_cell.angle_beta   90.00
_cell.angle_gamma   90.00
#
_symmetry.space_group_name_H-M   'P 1'
#
loop_
_entity.id
_entity.type
_entity.pdbx_description
1 polymer ?
#
loop_
_entity_poly.entity_id
_entity_poly.type
_entity_poly.pdbx_seq_one_letter_code
_entity_poly.pdbx_strand_id
1 'polypeptide(L)'
;GLAREFMGKGLEVALFGSKNDRDVTAEIAALAPGVVDLAGQTRLEDAIDLIAAARLAVSNDSGLMHVAAAVGTPIVAVYGSTSPENTPPLAERRELVWLGL
;
A
#
# COMPACT_ATOMS: atom_id res chain seq x y z
N GLY A 1 9.97 11.07 -4.76
CA GLY A 1 9.60 9.75 -4.20
C GLY A 1 8.27 9.91 -3.52
N LEU A 2 7.33 9.03 -3.80
CA LEU A 2 5.91 9.19 -3.46
C LEU A 2 5.68 9.50 -1.97
N ALA A 3 6.31 8.74 -1.06
CA ALA A 3 6.20 8.95 0.38
C ALA A 3 6.63 10.36 0.82
N ARG A 4 7.78 10.86 0.34
CA ARG A 4 8.27 12.21 0.66
C ARG A 4 7.31 13.30 0.16
N GLU A 5 6.68 13.09 -0.99
CA GLU A 5 5.73 14.06 -1.55
C GLU A 5 4.47 14.15 -0.67
N PHE A 6 3.91 13.03 -0.23
CA PHE A 6 2.74 13.04 0.65
C PHE A 6 3.08 13.58 2.04
N MET A 7 4.24 13.24 2.60
CA MET A 7 4.72 13.84 3.86
C MET A 7 4.92 15.35 3.74
N GLY A 8 5.45 15.83 2.60
CA GLY A 8 5.56 17.27 2.32
C GLY A 8 4.21 18.00 2.24
N LYS A 9 3.11 17.26 2.03
CA LYS A 9 1.73 17.77 2.07
C LYS A 9 1.09 17.63 3.46
N GLY A 10 1.86 17.24 4.48
CA GLY A 10 1.39 17.08 5.86
C GLY A 10 0.65 15.78 6.15
N LEU A 11 0.79 14.76 5.30
CA LEU A 11 0.21 13.43 5.53
C LEU A 11 1.22 12.49 6.19
N GLU A 12 0.72 11.66 7.10
CA GLU A 12 1.48 10.53 7.62
C GLU A 12 1.47 9.39 6.59
N VAL A 13 2.61 8.70 6.47
CA VAL A 13 2.79 7.59 5.53
C VAL A 13 3.25 6.37 6.32
N ALA A 14 2.46 5.31 6.27
CA ALA A 14 2.80 4.03 6.88
C ALA A 14 3.13 2.98 5.80
N LEU A 15 4.17 2.18 6.04
CA LEU A 15 4.57 1.06 5.20
C LEU A 15 4.02 -0.23 5.81
N PHE A 16 3.31 -1.01 5.00
CA PHE A 16 2.77 -2.30 5.40
C PHE A 16 3.48 -3.44 4.70
N GLY A 17 3.52 -4.60 5.35
CA GLY A 17 4.11 -5.81 4.80
C GLY A 17 4.19 -6.91 5.84
N SER A 18 4.53 -8.11 5.37
CA SER A 18 4.91 -9.22 6.21
C SER A 18 6.33 -9.06 6.75
N LYS A 19 6.81 -10.05 7.51
CA LYS A 19 8.21 -10.10 7.94
C LYS A 19 9.20 -10.17 6.78
N ASN A 20 8.78 -10.70 5.63
CA ASN A 20 9.62 -10.83 4.44
C ASN A 20 9.80 -9.49 3.70
N ASP A 21 8.95 -8.50 4.01
CA ASP A 21 8.98 -7.18 3.39
C ASP A 21 9.82 -6.16 4.19
N ARG A 22 10.44 -6.60 5.30
CA ARG A 22 11.23 -5.72 6.20
C ARG A 22 12.42 -5.09 5.50
N ASP A 23 13.11 -5.84 4.65
CA ASP A 23 14.31 -5.32 3.98
C ASP A 23 13.93 -4.19 3.00
N VAL A 24 12.90 -4.42 2.17
CA VAL A 24 12.43 -3.40 1.22
C VAL A 24 11.80 -2.18 1.91
N THR A 25 11.06 -2.38 3.00
CA THR A 25 10.47 -1.26 3.77
C THR A 25 11.52 -0.47 4.53
N ALA A 26 12.55 -1.11 5.06
CA ALA A 26 13.70 -0.43 5.66
C ALA A 26 14.47 0.43 4.63
N GLU A 27 14.66 -0.07 3.41
CA GLU A 27 15.24 0.73 2.32
C GLU A 27 14.40 1.98 2.01
N ILE A 28 13.08 1.84 1.93
CA ILE A 28 12.17 2.96 1.73
C ILE A 28 12.25 3.96 2.89
N ALA A 29 12.29 3.47 4.13
CA ALA A 29 12.39 4.31 5.33
C ALA A 29 13.71 5.09 5.38
N ALA A 30 14.82 4.50 4.93
CA ALA A 30 16.10 5.18 4.80
C ALA A 30 16.06 6.30 3.74
N LEU A 31 15.34 6.10 2.63
CA LEU A 31 15.18 7.09 1.55
C LEU A 31 14.12 8.16 1.86
N ALA A 32 13.19 7.88 2.76
CA ALA A 32 12.11 8.77 3.19
C ALA A 32 11.98 8.79 4.72
N PRO A 33 12.92 9.45 5.43
CA PRO A 33 12.83 9.59 6.89
C PRO A 33 11.49 10.22 7.31
N GLY A 34 10.83 9.63 8.31
CA GLY A 34 9.53 10.08 8.81
C GLY A 34 8.36 9.16 8.46
N VAL A 35 8.54 8.19 7.56
CA VAL A 35 7.54 7.13 7.38
C VAL A 35 7.47 6.21 8.60
N VAL A 36 6.29 5.66 8.86
CA VAL A 36 6.08 4.65 9.90
C VAL A 36 6.18 3.27 9.27
N ASP A 37 7.27 2.56 9.53
CA ASP A 37 7.43 1.19 9.04
C ASP A 37 6.73 0.20 9.99
N LEU A 38 5.73 -0.53 9.47
CA LEU A 38 4.94 -1.53 10.19
C LEU A 38 5.18 -2.96 9.66
N ALA A 39 6.17 -3.18 8.78
CA ALA A 39 6.40 -4.46 8.14
C ALA A 39 6.72 -5.58 9.15
N GLY A 40 5.84 -6.58 9.20
CA GLY A 40 5.92 -7.67 10.17
C GLY A 40 5.81 -7.23 11.63
N GLN A 41 5.21 -6.06 11.88
CA GLN A 41 4.91 -5.53 13.22
C GLN A 41 3.41 -5.54 13.53
N THR A 42 2.57 -5.76 12.53
CA THR A 42 1.10 -5.87 12.66
C THR A 42 0.64 -7.31 12.50
N ARG A 43 -0.44 -7.68 13.18
CA ARG A 43 -1.28 -8.81 12.80
C ARG A 43 -2.16 -8.41 11.61
N LEU A 44 -2.84 -9.38 10.99
CA LEU A 44 -3.74 -9.10 9.88
C LEU A 44 -4.90 -8.19 10.29
N GLU A 45 -5.47 -8.42 11.48
CA GLU A 45 -6.53 -7.56 12.04
C GLU A 45 -6.06 -6.11 12.24
N ASP A 46 -4.86 -5.88 12.79
CA ASP A 46 -4.31 -4.53 12.96
C ASP A 46 -4.11 -3.84 11.59
N ALA A 47 -3.64 -4.59 10.59
CA ALA A 47 -3.46 -4.05 9.25
C ALA A 47 -4.80 -3.68 8.61
N ILE A 48 -5.85 -4.50 8.80
CA ILE A 48 -7.20 -4.20 8.33
C ILE A 48 -7.71 -2.89 8.94
N ASP A 49 -7.60 -2.74 10.26
CA ASP A 49 -8.08 -1.54 10.97
C ASP A 49 -7.34 -0.28 10.53
N LEU A 50 -6.02 -0.36 10.41
CA LEU A 50 -5.19 0.78 9.99
C LEU A 50 -5.43 1.14 8.52
N ILE A 51 -5.60 0.16 7.63
CA ILE A 51 -5.92 0.40 6.23
C ILE A 51 -7.32 1.04 6.11
N ALA A 52 -8.31 0.58 6.90
CA ALA A 52 -9.65 1.15 6.91
C ALA A 52 -9.67 2.62 7.38
N ALA A 53 -8.74 3.00 8.25
CA ALA A 53 -8.57 4.38 8.70
C ALA A 53 -7.77 5.27 7.71
N ALA A 54 -7.10 4.68 6.72
CA ALA A 54 -6.27 5.42 5.78
C ALA A 54 -7.11 6.22 4.78
N ARG A 55 -6.59 7.39 4.36
CA ARG A 55 -7.23 8.22 3.33
C ARG A 55 -7.03 7.66 1.92
N LEU A 56 -5.94 6.92 1.71
CA LEU A 56 -5.51 6.37 0.44
C LEU A 56 -4.54 5.22 0.72
N ALA A 57 -4.66 4.14 -0.04
CA ALA A 57 -3.67 3.09 -0.12
C ALA A 57 -3.00 3.11 -1.51
N VAL A 58 -1.72 2.79 -1.54
CA VAL A 58 -0.97 2.54 -2.78
C VAL A 58 -0.29 1.19 -2.61
N SER A 59 -0.57 0.25 -3.51
CA SER A 59 -0.09 -1.13 -3.37
C SER A 59 0.22 -1.75 -4.72
N ASN A 60 1.11 -2.74 -4.73
CA ASN A 60 1.22 -3.70 -5.82
C ASN A 60 0.08 -4.73 -5.76
N ASP A 61 0.00 -5.60 -6.77
CA ASP A 61 -0.90 -6.75 -6.79
C ASP A 61 -0.57 -7.72 -5.63
N SER A 62 -1.25 -7.55 -4.50
CA SER A 62 -0.97 -8.25 -3.24
C SER A 62 -2.23 -8.48 -2.41
N GLY A 63 -2.15 -9.34 -1.39
CA GLY A 63 -3.27 -9.57 -0.47
C GLY A 63 -3.77 -8.30 0.22
N LEU A 64 -2.87 -7.38 0.59
CA LEU A 64 -3.25 -6.13 1.26
C LEU A 64 -3.92 -5.12 0.32
N MET A 65 -3.68 -5.21 -1.00
CA MET A 65 -4.46 -4.47 -1.99
C MET A 65 -5.94 -4.87 -1.94
N HIS A 66 -6.24 -6.17 -1.84
CA HIS A 66 -7.61 -6.65 -1.70
C HIS A 66 -8.24 -6.25 -0.36
N VAL A 67 -7.45 -6.19 0.71
CA VAL A 67 -7.92 -5.67 2.01
C VAL A 67 -8.36 -4.21 1.87
N ALA A 68 -7.54 -3.36 1.26
CA ALA A 68 -7.90 -1.95 1.02
C ALA A 68 -9.20 -1.81 0.23
N ALA A 69 -9.38 -2.64 -0.80
CA ALA A 69 -10.62 -2.69 -1.56
C ALA A 69 -11.83 -3.09 -0.70
N ALA A 70 -11.68 -4.14 0.12
CA ALA A 70 -12.76 -4.69 0.94
C ALA A 70 -13.23 -3.72 2.05
N VAL A 71 -12.31 -2.94 2.63
CA VAL A 71 -12.65 -1.96 3.68
C VAL A 71 -13.05 -0.59 3.13
N GLY A 72 -13.09 -0.41 1.80
CA GLY A 72 -13.55 0.82 1.15
C GLY A 72 -12.52 1.95 1.10
N THR A 73 -11.26 1.65 1.41
CA THR A 73 -10.14 2.61 1.32
C THR A 73 -9.83 2.86 -0.16
N PRO A 74 -9.79 4.13 -0.62
CA PRO A 74 -9.36 4.45 -1.97
C PRO A 74 -8.00 3.80 -2.27
N ILE A 75 -7.86 3.11 -3.40
CA ILE A 75 -6.66 2.33 -3.72
C ILE A 75 -6.10 2.70 -5.09
N VAL A 76 -4.80 2.98 -5.16
CA VAL A 76 -4.04 2.96 -6.41
C VAL A 76 -3.27 1.64 -6.47
N ALA A 77 -3.62 0.79 -7.42
CA ALA A 77 -2.97 -0.50 -7.60
C ALA A 77 -1.99 -0.47 -8.78
N VAL A 78 -0.74 -0.81 -8.49
CA VAL A 78 0.37 -0.79 -9.46
C VAL A 78 0.66 -2.22 -9.92
N TYR A 79 0.41 -2.49 -11.20
CA TYR A 79 0.61 -3.79 -11.82
C TYR A 79 1.86 -3.77 -12.70
N GLY A 80 2.63 -4.86 -12.63
CA GLY A 80 3.78 -5.13 -13.49
C GLY A 80 3.45 -6.15 -14.58
N SER A 81 4.05 -7.34 -14.46
CA SER A 81 3.85 -8.47 -15.38
C SER A 81 2.54 -9.24 -15.15
N THR A 82 1.81 -8.96 -14.07
CA THR A 82 0.49 -9.56 -13.81
C THR A 82 -0.60 -8.70 -14.46
N SER A 83 -1.57 -9.36 -15.11
CA SER A 83 -2.72 -8.67 -15.70
C SER A 83 -3.72 -8.30 -14.60
N PRO A 84 -4.16 -7.03 -14.54
CA PRO A 84 -5.22 -6.60 -13.62
C PRO A 84 -6.58 -7.24 -13.92
N GLU A 85 -6.74 -7.94 -15.05
CA GLU A 85 -7.97 -8.66 -15.41
C GLU A 85 -8.19 -9.91 -14.55
N ASN A 86 -7.12 -10.47 -13.97
CA ASN A 86 -7.22 -11.70 -13.17
C ASN A 86 -7.64 -11.43 -11.72
N THR A 87 -7.07 -10.39 -11.11
CA THR A 87 -7.25 -10.06 -9.69
C THR A 87 -7.42 -8.55 -9.46
N PRO A 88 -8.42 -7.89 -10.09
CA PRO A 88 -8.62 -6.46 -9.88
C PRO A 88 -9.07 -6.18 -8.44
N PRO A 89 -8.68 -5.06 -7.82
CA PRO A 89 -9.21 -4.65 -6.53
C PRO A 89 -10.70 -4.34 -6.69
N LEU A 90 -11.59 -5.11 -6.07
CA LEU A 90 -13.03 -4.90 -6.14
C LEU A 90 -13.46 -3.72 -5.25
N ALA A 91 -13.08 -2.50 -5.62
CA ALA A 91 -13.37 -1.27 -4.89
C ALA A 91 -14.12 -0.27 -5.77
N GLU A 92 -15.01 0.52 -5.16
CA GLU A 92 -15.69 1.63 -5.84
C GLU A 92 -14.73 2.76 -6.23
N ARG A 93 -13.69 2.99 -5.41
CA ARG A 93 -12.66 4.00 -5.63
C ARG A 93 -11.30 3.35 -5.84
N ARG A 94 -11.02 2.99 -7.10
CA ARG A 94 -9.75 2.40 -7.52
C ARG A 94 -9.17 3.11 -8.74
N GLU A 95 -7.86 3.25 -8.76
CA GLU A 95 -7.09 3.62 -9.95
C GLU A 95 -6.09 2.50 -10.25
N LEU A 96 -5.97 2.11 -11.52
CA LEU A 96 -5.04 1.07 -11.96
C LEU A 96 -3.89 1.72 -12.74
N VAL A 97 -2.66 1.45 -12.31
CA VAL A 97 -1.44 1.83 -13.04
C VAL A 97 -0.80 0.55 -13.56
N TRP A 98 -0.87 0.33 -14.87
CA TRP A 98 -0.34 -0.87 -15.53
C TRP A 98 0.40 -0.48 -16.81
N LEU A 99 1.65 -0.93 -16.97
CA LEU A 99 2.48 -0.62 -18.14
C LEU A 99 2.31 -1.60 -19.30
N GLY A 100 1.58 -2.71 -19.12
CA GLY A 100 1.32 -3.69 -20.18
C GLY A 100 2.58 -4.36 -20.74
N LEU A 101 3.63 -4.49 -19.92
CA LEU A 101 4.91 -5.10 -20.30
C LEU A 101 4.86 -6.62 -20.30
#